data_AF-A0A061HIQ9-F1
#
_entry.id   AF-A0A061HIQ9-F1
#
_cell.length_a   1.000
_cell.length_b   1.000
_cell.length_c   1.000
_cell.angle_alpha   90.00
_cell.angle_beta   90.00
_cell.angle_gamma   90.00
#
_symmetry.space_group_name_H-M   'P 1'
#
loop_
_entity.id
_entity.type
_entity.pdbx_description
1 polymer ?
#
loop_
_entity_poly.entity_id
_entity_poly.type
_entity_poly.pdbx_seq_one_letter_code
_entity_poly.pdbx_strand_id
1 'polypeptide(L)'
;MASLAEKVQEVRSNIDSISPSTVILINEILLPEEPQQPNARAKSASASTKGSRTLAANPRAKDTGTKTRTIESQNVLSVKERSILASEVINATLKSLSEAIKTQPSNFTHGKNIVQTGTISKRNSSRRSSLVQAHSQVKNIDATSNWEGNHPHLRSIAECARLAFACLRNLEATKTRCLNLQPMQLENGMSVLTGKLISLGMNDLAIKELRVLKLRLIGKDEVNRRIAIKASNTISSGIPLIDLLDFGKLNSTGLNLGIVISTQLQTLRLISFCKKRKIIELALPLLQPSNSTSLTNHLLVASKLTEDPKEKEKLVRQIRNFSEILLSLCPSVSIASDAIAIQSKVNPSPEFAFQYQTLAIHARYLWWHVAGHKGDASKDLFQTFLRCLSTFARRNQASPSEAFSLAIQSYDSLEEIKEMSYTSFYSESLDLVLAGIYKLISSLAKDANHIDTAIEWANKAYQLLKHLHEDFRIKQISSISSNV
;
A
#
# COMPACT_ATOMS: atom_id res chain seq x y z
N MET A 1 32.55 -35.50 -0.43
CA MET A 1 31.95 -34.45 0.43
C MET A 1 32.75 -33.19 0.17
N ALA A 2 32.20 -32.21 -0.55
CA ALA A 2 32.90 -30.95 -0.82
C ALA A 2 33.16 -30.20 0.50
N SER A 3 34.32 -29.58 0.63
CA SER A 3 34.67 -28.79 1.82
C SER A 3 33.74 -27.57 1.94
N LEU A 4 33.54 -27.06 3.17
CA LEU A 4 32.72 -25.86 3.39
C LEU A 4 33.22 -24.66 2.57
N ALA A 5 34.54 -24.54 2.39
CA ALA A 5 35.15 -23.50 1.56
C ALA A 5 34.81 -23.66 0.07
N GLU A 6 34.81 -24.89 -0.46
CA GLU A 6 34.37 -25.19 -1.83
C GLU A 6 32.89 -24.83 -2.02
N LYS A 7 32.03 -25.18 -1.06
CA LYS A 7 30.60 -24.84 -1.10
C LYS A 7 30.37 -23.32 -1.11
N VAL A 8 31.11 -22.54 -0.31
CA VAL A 8 31.02 -21.06 -0.34
C VAL A 8 31.52 -20.48 -1.65
N GLN A 9 32.62 -21.01 -2.19
CA GLN A 9 33.16 -20.56 -3.46
C GLN A 9 32.21 -20.88 -4.62
N GLU A 10 31.53 -22.03 -4.58
CA GLU A 10 30.50 -22.43 -5.53
C GLU A 10 29.26 -21.52 -5.48
N VAL A 11 28.84 -21.08 -4.29
CA VAL A 11 27.78 -20.07 -4.16
C VAL A 11 28.21 -18.74 -4.79
N ARG A 12 29.46 -18.32 -4.55
CA ARG A 12 29.99 -17.06 -5.10
C ARG A 12 30.15 -17.11 -6.62
N SER A 13 30.58 -18.23 -7.19
CA SER A 13 30.72 -18.37 -8.65
C SER A 13 29.39 -18.46 -9.37
N ASN A 14 28.34 -18.99 -8.72
CA ASN A 14 27.02 -19.15 -9.30
C ASN A 14 26.02 -18.06 -8.89
N ILE A 15 26.47 -17.00 -8.21
CA ILE A 15 25.59 -15.98 -7.64
C ILE A 15 24.81 -15.19 -8.71
N ASP A 16 25.36 -15.12 -9.92
CA ASP A 16 24.75 -14.47 -11.09
C ASP A 16 23.88 -15.43 -11.93
N SER A 17 23.95 -16.74 -11.67
CA SER A 17 23.22 -17.81 -12.37
C SER A 17 22.60 -18.80 -11.36
N ILE A 18 21.63 -18.29 -10.59
CA ILE A 18 21.07 -19.01 -9.45
C ILE A 18 20.15 -20.15 -9.91
N SER A 19 20.59 -21.38 -9.70
CA SER A 19 19.81 -22.61 -9.93
C SER A 19 19.07 -23.06 -8.66
N PRO A 20 18.07 -23.95 -8.76
CA PRO A 20 17.45 -24.59 -7.58
C PRO A 20 18.46 -25.31 -6.67
N SER A 21 19.51 -25.88 -7.23
CA SER A 21 20.61 -26.52 -6.47
C SER A 21 21.38 -25.50 -5.64
N THR A 22 21.59 -24.30 -6.18
CA THR A 22 22.23 -23.18 -5.48
C THR A 22 21.37 -22.71 -4.30
N VAL A 23 20.03 -22.74 -4.41
CA VAL A 23 19.11 -22.43 -3.30
C VAL A 23 19.30 -23.41 -2.13
N ILE A 24 19.39 -24.71 -2.43
CA ILE A 24 19.61 -25.76 -1.42
C ILE A 24 20.96 -25.56 -0.72
N LEU A 25 22.01 -25.29 -1.50
CA LEU A 25 23.36 -25.03 -0.99
C LEU A 25 23.39 -23.79 -0.08
N ILE A 26 22.71 -22.72 -0.47
CA ILE A 26 22.57 -21.50 0.35
C ILE A 26 21.80 -21.79 1.63
N ASN A 27 20.74 -22.59 1.58
CA ASN A 27 19.99 -22.98 2.77
C ASN A 27 20.87 -23.76 3.75
N GLU A 28 21.63 -24.74 3.26
CA GLU A 28 22.54 -25.56 4.07
C GLU A 28 23.64 -24.72 4.74
N ILE A 29 24.21 -23.75 4.01
CA ILE A 29 25.31 -22.90 4.50
C ILE A 29 24.83 -21.79 5.45
N LEU A 30 23.73 -21.12 5.11
CA LEU A 30 23.27 -19.93 5.83
C LEU A 30 22.34 -20.25 6.99
N LEU A 31 21.61 -21.37 6.92
CA LEU A 31 20.66 -21.84 7.93
C LEU A 31 20.95 -23.32 8.28
N PRO A 32 22.15 -23.65 8.79
CA PRO A 32 22.45 -25.02 9.22
C PRO A 32 21.43 -25.45 10.28
N GLU A 33 20.82 -26.62 10.09
CA GLU A 33 19.92 -27.20 11.10
C GLU A 33 20.67 -27.31 12.42
N GLU A 34 20.12 -26.72 13.49
CA GLU A 34 20.62 -26.98 14.83
C GLU A 34 20.52 -28.50 15.07
N PRO A 35 21.58 -29.16 15.54
CA PRO A 35 21.53 -30.58 15.83
C PRO A 35 20.40 -30.81 16.84
N GLN A 36 19.35 -31.50 16.38
CA GLN A 36 18.27 -31.96 17.22
C GLN A 36 18.88 -32.76 18.37
N GLN A 37 18.78 -32.24 19.59
CA GLN A 37 18.98 -33.09 20.76
C GLN A 37 17.97 -34.25 20.65
N PRO A 38 18.41 -35.51 20.74
CA PRO A 38 17.51 -36.64 20.62
C PRO A 38 16.50 -36.60 21.76
N ASN A 39 15.24 -36.38 21.41
CA ASN A 39 14.10 -36.47 22.32
C ASN A 39 14.05 -37.88 22.93
N ALA A 40 14.55 -38.04 24.14
CA ALA A 40 14.27 -39.19 24.97
C ALA A 40 12.78 -39.15 25.36
N ARG A 41 12.05 -40.06 24.73
CA ARG A 41 10.68 -40.44 25.02
C ARG A 41 10.57 -40.90 26.49
N ALA A 42 9.88 -40.12 27.34
CA ALA A 42 9.37 -40.63 28.61
C ALA A 42 7.91 -40.19 28.80
N LYS A 43 7.03 -41.18 28.71
CA LYS A 43 5.66 -41.11 29.24
C LYS A 43 5.75 -41.09 30.77
N SER A 44 5.07 -40.15 31.43
CA SER A 44 4.23 -40.47 32.60
C SER A 44 3.41 -39.25 32.99
N ALA A 45 2.19 -39.55 33.44
CA ALA A 45 1.18 -38.62 33.85
C ALA A 45 1.26 -38.33 35.37
N SER A 46 0.53 -37.27 35.74
CA SER A 46 -0.08 -36.93 37.03
C SER A 46 0.77 -36.31 38.16
N ALA A 47 0.44 -35.03 38.41
CA ALA A 47 -0.04 -34.45 39.68
C ALA A 47 0.92 -34.15 40.85
N SER A 48 0.98 -32.84 41.20
CA SER A 48 0.73 -32.23 42.54
C SER A 48 1.51 -32.80 43.75
N THR A 49 2.25 -32.06 44.60
CA THR A 49 1.86 -30.89 45.40
C THR A 49 3.05 -30.40 46.28
N LYS A 50 3.17 -29.07 46.47
CA LYS A 50 3.62 -28.26 47.64
C LYS A 50 4.89 -28.55 48.50
N GLY A 51 5.59 -27.44 48.80
CA GLY A 51 6.33 -27.12 50.05
C GLY A 51 7.85 -27.30 49.96
N SER A 52 8.75 -26.51 50.55
CA SER A 52 8.74 -25.27 51.34
C SER A 52 10.21 -24.76 51.41
N ARG A 53 10.37 -23.44 51.51
CA ARG A 53 11.52 -22.60 51.95
C ARG A 53 12.78 -23.30 52.52
N THR A 54 13.99 -22.82 52.15
CA THR A 54 14.79 -21.83 52.92
C THR A 54 16.11 -21.42 52.23
N LEU A 55 16.58 -20.24 52.64
CA LEU A 55 17.76 -19.44 52.27
C LEU A 55 19.11 -20.11 52.60
N ALA A 56 20.19 -19.76 51.88
CA ALA A 56 21.44 -19.21 52.46
C ALA A 56 22.55 -19.05 51.40
N ALA A 57 23.46 -18.13 51.71
CA ALA A 57 24.46 -17.51 50.84
C ALA A 57 25.76 -18.32 50.62
N ASN A 58 26.44 -17.96 49.53
CA ASN A 58 27.87 -18.16 49.21
C ASN A 58 28.83 -17.70 50.36
N PRO A 59 30.16 -18.01 50.38
CA PRO A 59 31.05 -18.17 49.20
C PRO A 59 32.28 -19.13 49.31
N ARG A 60 32.98 -19.26 48.16
CA ARG A 60 34.47 -19.31 47.97
C ARG A 60 35.23 -20.65 47.99
N ALA A 61 35.68 -21.07 46.80
CA ALA A 61 37.01 -21.68 46.51
C ALA A 61 37.24 -21.57 44.98
N LYS A 62 38.07 -20.64 44.49
CA LYS A 62 39.53 -20.72 44.22
C LYS A 62 39.92 -21.81 43.18
N ASP A 63 40.14 -21.30 41.96
CA ASP A 63 41.27 -21.58 41.06
C ASP A 63 41.47 -23.01 40.56
N THR A 64 41.32 -23.21 39.25
CA THR A 64 42.36 -23.81 38.39
C THR A 64 41.93 -23.68 36.93
N GLY A 65 42.80 -23.02 36.15
CA GLY A 65 42.63 -22.88 34.72
C GLY A 65 42.47 -24.23 34.04
N THR A 66 41.42 -24.37 33.24
CA THR A 66 41.38 -25.36 32.18
C THR A 66 40.95 -24.65 30.92
N LYS A 67 41.88 -24.57 29.96
CA LYS A 67 41.61 -24.22 28.57
C LYS A 67 40.55 -25.18 28.05
N THR A 68 39.28 -24.79 28.11
CA THR A 68 38.25 -25.46 27.32
C THR A 68 38.47 -25.05 25.88
N ARG A 69 39.28 -25.86 25.19
CA ARG A 69 39.30 -25.95 23.74
C ARG A 69 37.87 -25.87 23.25
N THR A 70 37.59 -24.79 22.54
CA THR A 70 36.52 -24.70 21.56
C THR A 70 36.57 -26.01 20.77
N ILE A 71 35.59 -26.89 20.97
CA ILE A 71 35.31 -27.94 20.01
C ILE A 71 34.85 -27.16 18.79
N GLU A 72 35.78 -26.95 17.85
CA GLU A 72 35.50 -26.41 16.54
C GLU A 72 34.42 -27.27 15.91
N SER A 73 33.22 -26.70 15.79
CA SER A 73 32.25 -27.12 14.80
C SER A 73 32.87 -26.85 13.41
N GLN A 74 33.73 -27.76 12.94
CA GLN A 74 34.48 -27.65 11.68
C GLN A 74 33.60 -27.57 10.41
N ASN A 75 32.28 -27.55 10.57
CA ASN A 75 31.31 -27.51 9.47
C ASN A 75 30.42 -26.25 9.46
N VAL A 76 30.69 -25.24 10.29
CA VAL A 76 29.84 -24.03 10.36
C VAL A 76 30.68 -22.77 10.17
N LEU A 77 30.30 -21.96 9.18
CA LEU A 77 30.91 -20.65 8.93
C LEU A 77 30.82 -19.75 10.17
N SER A 78 31.83 -18.92 10.39
CA SER A 78 31.77 -17.94 11.48
C SER A 78 30.58 -16.99 11.30
N VAL A 79 30.09 -16.41 12.40
CA VAL A 79 28.98 -15.43 12.33
C VAL A 79 29.30 -14.28 11.37
N LYS A 80 30.55 -13.84 11.34
CA LYS A 80 31.02 -12.76 10.45
C LYS A 80 30.99 -13.21 8.99
N GLU A 81 31.54 -14.37 8.66
CA GLU A 81 31.53 -14.90 7.29
C GLU A 81 30.10 -15.16 6.78
N ARG A 82 29.21 -15.71 7.63
CA ARG A 82 27.79 -15.87 7.27
C ARG A 82 27.10 -14.54 6.98
N SER A 83 27.38 -13.52 7.79
CA SER A 83 26.80 -12.19 7.57
C SER A 83 27.27 -11.52 6.27
N ILE A 84 28.55 -11.70 5.94
CA ILE A 84 29.15 -11.18 4.71
C ILE A 84 28.53 -11.91 3.51
N LEU A 85 28.53 -13.24 3.53
CA LEU A 85 27.96 -14.05 2.46
C LEU A 85 26.46 -13.77 2.26
N ALA A 86 25.68 -13.68 3.34
CA ALA A 86 24.26 -13.32 3.25
C ALA A 86 24.06 -11.92 2.64
N SER A 87 24.90 -10.95 2.99
CA SER A 87 24.84 -9.60 2.41
C SER A 87 25.22 -9.58 0.92
N GLU A 88 26.24 -10.35 0.52
CA GLU A 88 26.62 -10.54 -0.88
C GLU A 88 25.46 -11.16 -1.68
N VAL A 89 24.84 -12.21 -1.17
CA VAL A 89 23.67 -12.86 -1.78
C VAL A 89 22.49 -11.90 -1.89
N ILE A 90 22.20 -11.10 -0.87
CA ILE A 90 21.13 -10.08 -0.92
C ILE A 90 21.41 -9.06 -2.03
N ASN A 91 22.63 -8.52 -2.09
CA ASN A 91 22.97 -7.50 -3.09
C ASN A 91 22.89 -8.03 -4.52
N ALA A 92 23.42 -9.24 -4.75
CA ALA A 92 23.35 -9.90 -6.06
C ALA A 92 21.89 -10.20 -6.46
N THR A 93 21.14 -10.87 -5.59
CA THR A 93 19.74 -11.24 -5.87
C THR A 93 18.85 -10.01 -6.09
N LEU A 94 18.97 -8.95 -5.29
CA LEU A 94 18.22 -7.71 -5.49
C LEU A 94 18.58 -7.02 -6.80
N LYS A 95 19.85 -7.10 -7.24
CA LYS A 95 20.28 -6.58 -8.54
C LYS A 95 19.65 -7.39 -9.68
N SER A 96 19.76 -8.71 -9.67
CA SER A 96 19.19 -9.59 -10.71
C SER A 96 17.66 -9.44 -10.82
N LEU A 97 16.95 -9.34 -9.69
CA LEU A 97 15.51 -9.06 -9.68
C LEU A 97 15.19 -7.67 -10.26
N SER A 98 16.06 -6.67 -10.07
CA SER A 98 15.88 -5.34 -10.67
C SER A 98 16.05 -5.37 -12.18
N GLU A 99 17.05 -6.11 -12.67
CA GLU A 99 17.29 -6.28 -14.10
C GLU A 99 16.12 -7.02 -14.76
N ALA A 100 15.61 -8.07 -14.12
CA ALA A 100 14.42 -8.78 -14.58
C ALA A 100 13.18 -7.88 -14.68
N ILE A 101 12.98 -6.95 -13.74
CA ILE A 101 11.88 -5.98 -13.81
C ILE A 101 12.05 -5.03 -15.01
N LYS A 102 13.29 -4.62 -15.34
CA LYS A 102 13.56 -3.71 -16.46
C LYS A 102 13.39 -4.38 -17.83
N THR A 103 13.63 -5.69 -17.93
CA THR A 103 13.54 -6.44 -19.18
C THR A 103 12.13 -6.90 -19.51
N GLN A 104 11.15 -6.69 -18.62
CA GLN A 104 9.76 -7.02 -18.91
C GLN A 104 9.21 -6.15 -20.05
N PRO A 105 8.52 -6.75 -21.05
CA PRO A 105 7.87 -5.98 -22.11
C PRO A 105 6.84 -5.04 -21.48
N SER A 106 6.85 -3.78 -21.93
CA SER A 106 6.18 -2.60 -21.34
C SER A 106 4.64 -2.59 -21.41
N ASN A 107 4.00 -3.75 -21.37
CA ASN A 107 2.53 -3.87 -21.33
C ASN A 107 1.94 -3.54 -19.94
N PHE A 108 2.78 -3.35 -18.92
CA PHE A 108 2.39 -2.86 -17.60
C PHE A 108 2.95 -1.46 -17.32
N THR A 109 2.68 -0.51 -18.22
CA THR A 109 2.78 0.90 -17.82
C THR A 109 1.56 1.27 -16.99
N HIS A 110 1.78 1.37 -15.67
CA HIS A 110 0.89 2.12 -14.78
C HIS A 110 0.60 3.50 -15.38
N GLY A 111 -0.69 3.84 -15.47
CA GLY A 111 -1.19 5.22 -15.41
C GLY A 111 -0.55 6.24 -16.36
N LYS A 112 -0.68 6.05 -17.68
CA LYS A 112 -0.71 7.19 -18.62
C LYS A 112 -2.14 7.46 -19.08
N ASN A 113 -2.93 8.05 -18.18
CA ASN A 113 -3.92 9.04 -18.59
C ASN A 113 -3.33 10.39 -18.17
N ILE A 114 -2.31 10.83 -18.89
CA ILE A 114 -1.93 12.23 -18.91
C ILE A 114 -3.01 12.92 -19.74
N VAL A 115 -3.80 13.77 -19.10
CA VAL A 115 -4.51 14.84 -19.78
C VAL A 115 -3.43 15.65 -20.49
N GLN A 116 -3.31 15.46 -21.81
CA GLN A 116 -2.54 16.33 -22.67
C GLN A 116 -3.24 17.69 -22.66
N THR A 117 -2.78 18.59 -21.81
CA THR A 117 -3.05 20.03 -21.95
C THR A 117 -2.32 20.49 -23.21
N GLY A 118 -3.08 20.67 -24.29
CA GLY A 118 -2.58 21.16 -25.57
C GLY A 118 -1.98 22.55 -25.44
N THR A 119 -0.74 22.69 -25.87
CA THR A 119 -0.16 23.97 -26.27
C THR A 119 -0.72 24.34 -27.63
N ILE A 120 -1.30 25.54 -27.68
CA ILE A 120 -1.86 26.19 -28.86
C ILE A 120 -0.71 26.45 -29.86
N SER A 121 -0.82 25.89 -31.06
CA SER A 121 -0.13 26.41 -32.24
C SER A 121 -1.11 26.49 -33.40
N LYS A 122 -1.28 27.71 -33.90
CA LYS A 122 -2.17 28.09 -35.01
C LYS A 122 -1.66 27.52 -36.33
N ARG A 123 -2.53 26.83 -37.10
CA ARG A 123 -2.65 27.04 -38.56
C ARG A 123 -3.92 26.43 -39.14
N ASN A 124 -4.50 27.21 -40.06
CA ASN A 124 -5.76 27.03 -40.78
C ASN A 124 -5.84 25.72 -41.59
N SER A 125 -7.01 25.08 -41.67
CA SER A 125 -7.98 25.27 -42.79
C SER A 125 -9.01 24.11 -42.89
N SER A 126 -10.27 24.50 -43.14
CA SER A 126 -11.28 23.88 -44.03
C SER A 126 -11.74 22.41 -43.88
N ARG A 127 -13.01 22.31 -43.46
CA ARG A 127 -14.16 21.56 -44.06
C ARG A 127 -14.24 20.02 -44.07
N ARG A 128 -15.39 19.59 -43.50
CA ARG A 128 -16.36 18.56 -43.92
C ARG A 128 -16.04 17.06 -43.77
N SER A 129 -16.81 16.47 -42.84
CA SER A 129 -17.58 15.21 -42.92
C SER A 129 -16.93 13.95 -43.52
N SER A 130 -16.73 12.95 -42.66
CA SER A 130 -17.05 11.55 -42.98
C SER A 130 -17.19 10.71 -41.71
N LEU A 131 -18.26 9.90 -41.66
CA LEU A 131 -18.37 8.72 -40.82
C LEU A 131 -17.14 7.84 -41.01
N VAL A 132 -16.49 7.44 -39.91
CA VAL A 132 -15.79 6.16 -39.83
C VAL A 132 -16.00 5.60 -38.43
N GLN A 133 -16.77 4.51 -38.36
CA GLN A 133 -16.80 3.59 -37.23
C GLN A 133 -15.38 3.07 -36.98
N ALA A 134 -14.80 3.42 -35.83
CA ALA A 134 -13.62 2.75 -35.32
C ALA A 134 -14.07 1.73 -34.25
N HIS A 135 -14.26 0.49 -34.70
CA HIS A 135 -14.40 -0.68 -33.83
C HIS A 135 -13.10 -0.89 -33.03
N SER A 136 -13.04 -0.37 -31.81
CA SER A 136 -12.05 -0.84 -30.83
C SER A 136 -12.61 -2.06 -30.12
N GLN A 137 -12.37 -3.24 -30.70
CA GLN A 137 -12.45 -4.48 -29.95
C GLN A 137 -11.41 -4.44 -28.84
N VAL A 138 -11.85 -4.05 -27.63
CA VAL A 138 -11.11 -4.31 -26.41
C VAL A 138 -11.23 -5.81 -26.14
N LYS A 139 -10.25 -6.57 -26.63
CA LYS A 139 -10.02 -7.93 -26.14
C LYS A 139 -9.70 -7.81 -24.65
N ASN A 140 -10.70 -8.14 -23.82
CA ASN A 140 -10.48 -8.50 -22.43
C ASN A 140 -9.57 -9.73 -22.42
N ILE A 141 -8.27 -9.50 -22.25
CA ILE A 141 -7.34 -10.56 -21.90
C ILE A 141 -7.53 -10.75 -20.40
N ASP A 142 -8.00 -11.94 -20.04
CA ASP A 142 -7.98 -12.48 -18.69
C ASP A 142 -6.57 -12.33 -18.09
N ALA A 143 -6.34 -11.25 -17.34
CA ALA A 143 -5.05 -10.94 -16.71
C ALA A 143 -4.80 -11.78 -15.44
N THR A 144 -5.41 -12.97 -15.34
CA THR A 144 -5.31 -13.82 -14.13
C THR A 144 -4.89 -15.27 -14.38
N SER A 145 -4.45 -15.66 -15.59
CA SER A 145 -4.04 -17.05 -15.82
C SER A 145 -2.65 -17.30 -16.41
N ASN A 146 -1.85 -16.27 -16.76
CA ASN A 146 -0.58 -16.51 -17.50
C ASN A 146 0.73 -16.08 -16.82
N TRP A 147 0.71 -15.58 -15.58
CA TRP A 147 1.94 -15.04 -14.96
C TRP A 147 2.29 -15.65 -13.60
N GLU A 148 1.41 -16.47 -13.02
CA GLU A 148 1.78 -17.41 -11.96
C GLU A 148 2.55 -18.58 -12.61
N GLY A 149 3.84 -18.40 -12.92
CA GLY A 149 4.73 -19.57 -12.96
C GLY A 149 5.77 -19.78 -14.07
N ASN A 150 6.14 -18.82 -14.92
CA ASN A 150 7.05 -19.14 -16.06
C ASN A 150 8.53 -18.71 -15.97
N HIS A 151 9.03 -18.35 -14.78
CA HIS A 151 10.48 -18.18 -14.60
C HIS A 151 10.99 -18.88 -13.33
N PRO A 152 11.18 -20.22 -13.36
CA PRO A 152 11.75 -21.00 -12.25
C PRO A 152 13.07 -20.42 -11.71
N HIS A 153 13.87 -19.83 -12.60
CA HIS A 153 15.10 -19.12 -12.26
C HIS A 153 14.85 -17.88 -11.39
N LEU A 154 13.93 -16.99 -11.76
CA LEU A 154 13.63 -15.79 -10.97
C LEU A 154 13.04 -16.15 -9.61
N ARG A 155 12.24 -17.23 -9.54
CA ARG A 155 11.71 -17.74 -8.27
C ARG A 155 12.84 -18.28 -7.38
N SER A 156 13.84 -18.94 -7.95
CA SER A 156 15.02 -19.42 -7.22
C SER A 156 15.84 -18.25 -6.67
N ILE A 157 16.06 -17.19 -7.47
CA ILE A 157 16.70 -15.93 -7.02
C ILE A 157 15.93 -15.32 -5.84
N ALA A 158 14.60 -15.26 -5.93
CA ALA A 158 13.75 -14.75 -4.88
C ALA A 158 13.88 -15.56 -3.58
N GLU A 159 13.87 -16.90 -3.67
CA GLU A 159 14.04 -17.77 -2.49
C GLU A 159 15.45 -17.61 -1.87
N CYS A 160 16.51 -17.49 -2.68
CA CYS A 160 17.85 -17.17 -2.17
C CYS A 160 17.89 -15.86 -1.38
N ALA A 161 17.24 -14.81 -1.89
CA ALA A 161 17.13 -13.55 -1.18
C ALA A 161 16.43 -13.73 0.18
N ARG A 162 15.31 -14.46 0.21
CA ARG A 162 14.55 -14.75 1.44
C ARG A 162 15.38 -15.52 2.46
N LEU A 163 16.13 -16.53 2.03
CA LEU A 163 17.05 -17.30 2.89
C LEU A 163 18.16 -16.43 3.46
N ALA A 164 18.76 -15.57 2.64
CA ALA A 164 19.81 -14.66 3.09
C ALA A 164 19.28 -13.62 4.11
N PHE A 165 18.09 -13.05 3.86
CA PHE A 165 17.41 -12.21 4.85
C PHE A 165 17.04 -12.99 6.12
N ALA A 166 16.62 -14.25 6.03
CA ALA A 166 16.37 -15.10 7.19
C ALA A 166 17.64 -15.33 8.03
N CYS A 167 18.78 -15.56 7.37
CA CYS A 167 20.07 -15.67 8.04
C CYS A 167 20.41 -14.40 8.82
N LEU A 168 20.38 -13.22 8.18
CA LEU A 168 20.66 -11.95 8.86
C LEU A 168 19.73 -11.70 10.05
N ARG A 169 18.43 -12.01 9.91
CA ARG A 169 17.46 -11.92 11.01
C ARG A 169 17.81 -12.83 12.19
N ASN A 170 18.22 -14.06 11.92
CA ASN A 170 18.60 -15.01 12.97
C ASN A 170 19.87 -14.55 13.70
N LEU A 171 20.88 -14.09 12.96
CA LEU A 171 22.14 -13.61 13.55
C LEU A 171 21.95 -12.33 14.39
N GLU A 172 21.03 -11.45 14.00
CA GLU A 172 20.67 -10.25 14.77
C GLU A 172 19.90 -10.63 16.05
N ALA A 173 18.99 -11.61 15.97
CA ALA A 173 18.20 -12.07 17.11
C ALA A 173 19.06 -12.71 18.22
N THR A 174 20.19 -13.33 17.86
CA THR A 174 21.16 -13.86 18.83
C THR A 174 22.02 -12.78 19.49
N LYS A 175 21.76 -11.48 19.22
CA LYS A 175 22.50 -10.31 19.73
C LYS A 175 24.02 -10.48 19.63
N THR A 176 24.49 -11.10 18.55
CA THR A 176 25.91 -11.35 18.38
C THR A 176 26.63 -10.02 18.17
N ARG A 177 27.56 -9.68 19.08
CA ARG A 177 28.29 -8.40 19.18
C ARG A 177 29.04 -7.96 17.91
N CYS A 178 29.06 -8.80 16.87
CA CYS A 178 29.76 -8.60 15.59
C CYS A 178 28.88 -7.98 14.49
N LEU A 179 27.55 -7.94 14.66
CA LEU A 179 26.63 -7.32 13.70
C LEU A 179 26.24 -5.91 14.14
N ASN A 180 26.88 -4.90 13.58
CA ASN A 180 26.47 -3.51 13.73
C ASN A 180 25.68 -3.09 12.48
N LEU A 181 24.43 -3.54 12.38
CA LEU A 181 23.51 -3.07 11.35
C LEU A 181 22.94 -1.71 11.78
N GLN A 182 22.81 -0.79 10.83
CA GLN A 182 22.14 0.48 11.12
C GLN A 182 20.67 0.22 11.49
N PRO A 183 20.06 1.06 12.35
CA PRO A 183 18.66 0.91 12.71
C PRO A 183 17.77 0.79 11.48
N MET A 184 16.89 -0.21 11.46
CA MET A 184 15.92 -0.46 10.37
C MET A 184 16.52 -0.79 8.99
N GLN A 185 17.84 -1.00 8.88
CA GLN A 185 18.48 -1.34 7.61
C GLN A 185 17.96 -2.67 7.05
N LEU A 186 17.77 -3.66 7.92
CA LEU A 186 17.28 -4.98 7.54
C LEU A 186 15.83 -4.90 7.06
N GLU A 187 14.97 -4.21 7.81
CA GLU A 187 13.57 -3.95 7.49
C GLU A 187 13.43 -3.22 6.15
N ASN A 188 14.28 -2.22 5.89
CA ASN A 188 14.29 -1.51 4.63
C ASN A 188 14.69 -2.44 3.46
N GLY A 189 15.70 -3.29 3.64
CA GLY A 189 16.08 -4.30 2.66
C GLY A 189 14.95 -5.29 2.36
N MET A 190 14.24 -5.75 3.39
CA MET A 190 13.08 -6.64 3.26
C MET A 190 11.90 -5.96 2.55
N SER A 191 11.65 -4.68 2.84
CA SER A 191 10.65 -3.87 2.14
C SER A 191 10.99 -3.74 0.65
N VAL A 192 12.27 -3.53 0.31
CA VAL A 192 12.75 -3.48 -1.08
C VAL A 192 12.55 -4.82 -1.79
N LEU A 193 12.92 -5.95 -1.15
CA LEU A 193 12.67 -7.29 -1.70
C LEU A 193 11.18 -7.48 -1.99
N THR A 194 10.32 -7.17 -1.02
CA THR A 194 8.87 -7.30 -1.16
C THR A 194 8.33 -6.50 -2.34
N GLY A 195 8.77 -5.25 -2.51
CA GLY A 195 8.40 -4.43 -3.66
C GLY A 195 8.77 -5.08 -4.99
N LYS A 196 9.95 -5.73 -5.09
CA LYS A 196 10.37 -6.46 -6.29
C LYS A 196 9.54 -7.72 -6.53
N LEU A 197 9.23 -8.48 -5.49
CA LEU A 197 8.38 -9.68 -5.59
C LEU A 197 6.99 -9.32 -6.13
N ILE A 198 6.40 -8.22 -5.65
CA ILE A 198 5.12 -7.70 -6.15
C ILE A 198 5.22 -7.32 -7.63
N SER A 199 6.25 -6.58 -8.02
CA SER A 199 6.44 -6.17 -9.43
C SER A 199 6.64 -7.36 -10.38
N LEU A 200 7.21 -8.46 -9.89
CA LEU A 200 7.41 -9.69 -10.67
C LEU A 200 6.21 -10.65 -10.61
N GLY A 201 5.12 -10.29 -9.92
CA GLY A 201 3.92 -11.12 -9.77
C GLY A 201 4.07 -12.30 -8.80
N MET A 202 5.15 -12.36 -8.02
CA MET A 202 5.41 -13.41 -7.02
C MET A 202 4.65 -13.13 -5.71
N ASN A 203 3.33 -13.07 -5.81
CA ASN A 203 2.44 -12.61 -4.73
C ASN A 203 2.52 -13.49 -3.48
N ASP A 204 2.70 -14.80 -3.64
CA ASP A 204 2.79 -15.75 -2.52
C ASP A 204 4.04 -15.52 -1.67
N LEU A 205 5.19 -15.26 -2.31
CA LEU A 205 6.44 -14.93 -1.64
C LEU A 205 6.37 -13.54 -0.99
N ALA A 206 5.78 -12.56 -1.68
CA ALA A 206 5.58 -11.22 -1.15
C ALA A 206 4.74 -11.24 0.13
N ILE A 207 3.65 -12.01 0.17
CA ILE A 207 2.79 -12.15 1.36
C ILE A 207 3.58 -12.75 2.53
N LYS A 208 4.40 -13.78 2.29
CA LYS A 208 5.24 -14.39 3.33
C LYS A 208 6.23 -13.38 3.92
N GLU A 209 6.92 -12.62 3.07
CA GLU A 209 7.87 -11.61 3.53
C GLU A 209 7.19 -10.43 4.23
N LEU A 210 6.03 -9.98 3.77
CA LEU A 210 5.24 -8.94 4.45
C LEU A 210 4.84 -9.35 5.87
N ARG A 211 4.46 -10.61 6.09
CA ARG A 211 4.13 -11.12 7.43
C ARG A 211 5.33 -11.04 8.36
N VAL A 212 6.49 -11.47 7.86
CA VAL A 212 7.74 -11.38 8.61
C VAL A 212 8.09 -9.94 8.92
N LEU A 213 8.05 -9.06 7.92
CA LEU A 213 8.36 -7.63 8.08
C LEU A 213 7.42 -6.97 9.10
N LYS A 214 6.11 -7.22 9.00
CA LYS A 214 5.12 -6.72 9.95
C LYS A 214 5.43 -7.16 11.40
N LEU A 215 5.75 -8.44 11.61
CA LEU A 215 6.10 -8.94 12.96
C LEU A 215 7.34 -8.24 13.53
N ARG A 216 8.32 -7.92 12.68
CA ARG A 216 9.51 -7.18 13.10
C ARG A 216 9.20 -5.73 13.46
N LEU A 217 8.39 -5.05 12.64
CA LEU A 217 8.00 -3.66 12.87
C LEU A 217 7.16 -3.47 14.14
N ILE A 218 6.35 -4.48 14.50
CA ILE A 218 5.58 -4.48 15.75
C ILE A 218 6.50 -4.75 16.95
N GLY A 219 7.55 -5.56 16.79
CA GLY A 219 8.45 -5.97 17.87
C GLY A 219 7.88 -7.11 18.72
N LYS A 220 8.76 -7.93 19.31
CA LYS A 220 8.39 -9.16 20.04
C LYS A 220 7.50 -8.89 21.26
N ASP A 221 7.74 -7.80 21.97
CA ASP A 221 7.00 -7.45 23.19
C ASP A 221 5.55 -7.07 22.92
N GLU A 222 5.29 -6.48 21.75
CA GLU A 222 3.95 -6.08 21.33
C GLU A 222 3.19 -7.22 20.65
N VAL A 223 3.88 -8.19 20.03
CA VAL A 223 3.27 -9.44 19.54
C VAL A 223 2.68 -10.25 20.70
N ASN A 224 3.40 -10.36 21.83
CA ASN A 224 2.91 -11.04 23.02
C ASN A 224 1.71 -10.31 23.66
N ARG A 225 1.75 -8.96 23.71
CA ARG A 225 0.58 -8.17 24.11
C ARG A 225 -0.61 -8.34 23.17
N ARG A 226 -0.40 -8.43 21.85
CA ARG A 226 -1.49 -8.64 20.88
C ARG A 226 -2.07 -10.04 20.90
N ILE A 227 -1.30 -11.07 21.22
CA ILE A 227 -1.85 -12.41 21.47
C ILE A 227 -2.78 -12.38 22.69
N ALA A 228 -2.43 -11.61 23.73
CA ALA A 228 -3.29 -11.39 24.88
C ALA A 228 -4.51 -10.49 24.56
N ILE A 229 -4.35 -9.46 23.72
CA ILE A 229 -5.42 -8.50 23.34
C ILE A 229 -6.32 -9.04 22.21
N LYS A 230 -5.92 -10.05 21.43
CA LYS A 230 -6.79 -10.71 20.45
C LYS A 230 -8.04 -11.36 21.08
N ALA A 231 -8.10 -11.45 22.41
CA ALA A 231 -9.31 -11.80 23.17
C ALA A 231 -10.29 -10.62 23.37
N SER A 232 -9.93 -9.38 23.02
CA SER A 232 -10.74 -8.18 23.22
C SER A 232 -10.46 -7.11 22.14
N ASN A 233 -11.38 -6.99 21.18
CA ASN A 233 -11.68 -5.77 20.41
C ASN A 233 -10.65 -5.23 19.38
N THR A 234 -10.04 -6.08 18.55
CA THR A 234 -9.45 -5.62 17.27
C THR A 234 -10.25 -6.19 16.10
N ILE A 235 -10.42 -5.42 15.02
CA ILE A 235 -11.05 -5.85 13.75
C ILE A 235 -10.14 -6.90 13.10
N SER A 236 -10.08 -8.13 13.65
CA SER A 236 -9.40 -9.24 13.00
C SER A 236 -10.34 -9.75 11.92
N SER A 237 -10.03 -9.40 10.69
CA SER A 237 -10.81 -9.73 9.49
C SER A 237 -10.94 -11.24 9.22
N GLY A 238 -10.18 -12.08 9.94
CA GLY A 238 -10.00 -13.51 9.65
C GLY A 238 -9.26 -13.79 8.33
N ILE A 239 -8.89 -12.74 7.58
CA ILE A 239 -8.22 -12.84 6.28
C ILE A 239 -6.76 -12.36 6.45
N PRO A 240 -5.77 -13.28 6.32
CA PRO A 240 -4.37 -12.96 6.61
C PRO A 240 -3.77 -11.78 5.81
N LEU A 241 -4.32 -11.45 4.65
CA LEU A 241 -3.87 -10.33 3.82
C LEU A 241 -4.36 -8.97 4.35
N ILE A 242 -5.59 -8.91 4.88
CA ILE A 242 -6.15 -7.68 5.44
C ILE A 242 -5.46 -7.33 6.76
N ASP A 243 -5.16 -8.35 7.56
CA ASP A 243 -4.42 -8.17 8.79
C ASP A 243 -3.10 -7.43 8.53
N LEU A 244 -2.44 -7.57 7.36
CA LEU A 244 -1.20 -6.87 7.04
C LEU A 244 -1.34 -5.33 6.95
N LEU A 245 -2.55 -4.79 6.83
CA LEU A 245 -2.79 -3.35 6.85
C LEU A 245 -2.82 -2.78 8.27
N ASP A 246 -3.22 -3.57 9.26
CA ASP A 246 -3.39 -3.08 10.63
C ASP A 246 -2.12 -3.23 11.46
N PHE A 247 -1.48 -2.11 11.73
CA PHE A 247 -0.30 -2.02 12.57
C PHE A 247 -0.62 -1.76 14.03
N GLY A 248 -1.87 -1.65 14.47
CA GLY A 248 -2.25 -1.33 15.85
C GLY A 248 -1.70 0.03 16.32
N LYS A 249 -1.86 0.34 17.61
CA LYS A 249 -1.39 1.60 18.22
C LYS A 249 0.13 1.62 18.40
N LEU A 250 0.87 1.58 17.30
CA LEU A 250 2.32 1.79 17.32
C LEU A 250 2.60 3.29 17.30
N ASN A 251 3.44 3.76 18.21
CA ASN A 251 4.03 5.10 18.15
C ASN A 251 5.16 5.11 17.10
N SER A 252 4.82 4.77 15.85
CA SER A 252 5.76 4.71 14.75
C SER A 252 6.23 6.12 14.41
N THR A 253 7.50 6.43 14.69
CA THR A 253 8.12 7.72 14.37
C THR A 253 9.33 7.51 13.45
N GLY A 254 9.70 8.57 12.72
CA GLY A 254 10.88 8.58 11.84
C GLY A 254 10.91 7.44 10.82
N LEU A 255 12.03 6.74 10.73
CA LEU A 255 12.26 5.64 9.76
C LEU A 255 11.24 4.50 9.90
N ASN A 256 10.81 4.18 11.13
CA ASN A 256 9.83 3.11 11.36
C ASN A 256 8.49 3.44 10.67
N LEU A 257 8.03 4.69 10.80
CA LEU A 257 6.81 5.15 10.13
C LEU A 257 6.90 5.02 8.61
N GLY A 258 8.04 5.39 8.02
CA GLY A 258 8.26 5.28 6.57
C GLY A 258 8.19 3.83 6.06
N ILE A 259 8.67 2.87 6.85
CA ILE A 259 8.61 1.44 6.48
C ILE A 259 7.19 0.89 6.69
N VAL A 260 6.48 1.29 7.74
CA VAL A 260 5.07 0.94 7.96
C VAL A 260 4.20 1.42 6.79
N ILE A 261 4.34 2.69 6.38
CA ILE A 261 3.64 3.25 5.21
C ILE A 261 3.95 2.42 3.95
N SER A 262 5.22 2.11 3.71
CA SER A 262 5.63 1.31 2.56
C SER A 262 5.01 -0.10 2.57
N THR A 263 4.95 -0.71 3.75
CA THR A 263 4.36 -2.04 3.96
C THR A 263 2.85 -2.05 3.72
N GLN A 264 2.14 -1.02 4.21
CA GLN A 264 0.70 -0.84 3.97
C GLN A 264 0.42 -0.62 2.47
N LEU A 265 1.22 0.21 1.78
CA LEU A 265 1.11 0.42 0.33
C LEU A 265 1.34 -0.86 -0.48
N GLN A 266 2.36 -1.64 -0.12
CA GLN A 266 2.65 -2.93 -0.75
C GLN A 266 1.51 -3.93 -0.56
N THR A 267 0.92 -3.96 0.65
CA THR A 267 -0.26 -4.78 0.94
C THR A 267 -1.46 -4.36 0.09
N LEU A 268 -1.71 -3.06 -0.08
CA LEU A 268 -2.78 -2.57 -0.96
C LEU A 268 -2.56 -2.94 -2.43
N ARG A 269 -1.31 -2.90 -2.92
CA ARG A 269 -0.99 -3.37 -4.27
C ARG A 269 -1.34 -4.85 -4.45
N LEU A 270 -1.01 -5.70 -3.48
CA LEU A 270 -1.39 -7.12 -3.49
C LEU A 270 -2.91 -7.31 -3.49
N ILE A 271 -3.64 -6.53 -2.70
CA ILE A 271 -5.13 -6.55 -2.71
C ILE A 271 -5.65 -6.20 -4.11
N SER A 272 -5.05 -5.19 -4.76
CA SER A 272 -5.40 -4.80 -6.13
C SER A 272 -5.09 -5.89 -7.16
N PHE A 273 -4.07 -6.73 -6.96
CA PHE A 273 -3.79 -7.88 -7.83
C PHE A 273 -4.75 -9.04 -7.60
N CYS A 274 -5.15 -9.29 -6.35
CA CYS A 274 -6.08 -10.38 -6.02
C CYS A 274 -7.49 -10.16 -6.61
N LYS A 275 -7.93 -8.91 -6.77
CA LYS A 275 -9.26 -8.52 -7.30
C LYS A 275 -10.42 -9.31 -6.69
N LYS A 276 -10.37 -9.56 -5.37
CA LYS A 276 -11.43 -10.25 -4.62
C LYS A 276 -12.30 -9.23 -3.91
N ARG A 277 -13.55 -9.07 -4.34
CA ARG A 277 -14.53 -8.12 -3.75
C ARG A 277 -14.48 -8.10 -2.23
N LYS A 278 -14.64 -9.26 -1.58
CA LYS A 278 -14.66 -9.38 -0.10
C LYS A 278 -13.40 -8.81 0.57
N ILE A 279 -12.23 -9.00 -0.03
CA ILE A 279 -10.97 -8.47 0.50
C ILE A 279 -10.95 -6.94 0.32
N ILE A 280 -11.32 -6.46 -0.87
CA ILE A 280 -11.38 -5.02 -1.15
C ILE A 280 -12.32 -4.33 -0.15
N GLU A 281 -13.56 -4.81 0.00
CA GLU A 281 -14.54 -4.19 0.90
C GLU A 281 -14.09 -4.23 2.38
N LEU A 282 -13.48 -5.33 2.84
CA LEU A 282 -12.96 -5.44 4.22
C LEU A 282 -11.72 -4.57 4.49
N ALA A 283 -10.98 -4.15 3.46
CA ALA A 283 -9.83 -3.28 3.63
C ALA A 283 -10.26 -1.83 3.94
N LEU A 284 -11.41 -1.38 3.44
CA LEU A 284 -11.83 0.03 3.49
C LEU A 284 -11.84 0.62 4.91
N PRO A 285 -12.42 -0.02 5.95
CA PRO A 285 -12.44 0.55 7.31
C PRO A 285 -11.04 0.75 7.91
N LEU A 286 -10.04 -0.02 7.47
CA LEU A 286 -8.65 0.11 7.91
C LEU A 286 -7.89 1.23 7.20
N LEU A 287 -8.49 1.84 6.19
CA LEU A 287 -7.90 2.94 5.40
C LEU A 287 -8.54 4.29 5.73
N GLN A 288 -9.71 4.30 6.37
CA GLN A 288 -10.42 5.54 6.67
C GLN A 288 -9.66 6.42 7.70
N PRO A 289 -9.74 7.75 7.59
CA PRO A 289 -9.15 8.68 8.57
C PRO A 289 -9.65 8.49 10.00
N SER A 290 -10.86 7.93 10.18
CA SER A 290 -11.43 7.66 11.52
C SER A 290 -10.61 6.65 12.32
N ASN A 291 -9.80 5.81 11.65
CA ASN A 291 -8.93 4.86 12.32
C ASN A 291 -7.52 5.44 12.49
N SER A 292 -7.07 5.63 13.74
CA SER A 292 -5.76 6.19 14.08
C SER A 292 -4.57 5.43 13.48
N THR A 293 -4.73 4.14 13.17
CA THR A 293 -3.67 3.25 12.65
C THR A 293 -3.74 3.10 11.12
N SER A 294 -4.65 3.82 10.48
CA SER A 294 -4.84 3.76 9.03
C SER A 294 -3.66 4.33 8.27
N LEU A 295 -3.46 3.84 7.05
CA LEU A 295 -2.48 4.40 6.13
C LEU A 295 -2.71 5.90 5.88
N THR A 296 -3.97 6.34 5.81
CA THR A 296 -4.33 7.75 5.64
C THR A 296 -3.81 8.60 6.80
N ASN A 297 -3.99 8.14 8.04
CA ASN A 297 -3.45 8.83 9.21
C ASN A 297 -1.93 8.77 9.30
N HIS A 298 -1.30 7.64 8.96
CA HIS A 298 0.16 7.57 8.92
C HIS A 298 0.76 8.55 7.89
N LEU A 299 0.15 8.67 6.70
CA LEU A 299 0.56 9.66 5.70
C LEU A 299 0.35 11.09 6.19
N LEU A 300 -0.76 11.37 6.88
CA LEU A 300 -1.02 12.68 7.47
C LEU A 300 0.00 13.01 8.56
N VAL A 301 0.29 12.09 9.48
CA VAL A 301 1.31 12.27 10.53
C VAL A 301 2.69 12.47 9.90
N ALA A 302 3.06 11.65 8.91
CA ALA A 302 4.33 11.80 8.20
C ALA A 302 4.45 13.18 7.53
N SER A 303 3.36 13.69 6.95
CA SER A 303 3.34 15.01 6.30
C SER A 303 3.61 16.17 7.26
N LYS A 304 3.20 16.04 8.52
CA LYS A 304 3.40 17.06 9.55
C LYS A 304 4.81 17.01 10.15
N LEU A 305 5.43 15.84 10.17
CA LEU A 305 6.73 15.62 10.82
C LEU A 305 7.93 15.70 9.86
N THR A 306 7.69 15.66 8.55
CA THR A 306 8.77 15.58 7.56
C THR A 306 9.21 16.98 7.12
N GLU A 307 10.39 17.39 7.55
CA GLU A 307 11.00 18.68 7.18
C GLU A 307 12.06 18.53 6.08
N ASP A 308 12.75 17.38 6.00
CA ASP A 308 13.79 17.13 4.99
C ASP A 308 13.18 17.09 3.57
N PRO A 309 13.68 17.90 2.62
CA PRO A 309 13.19 17.91 1.25
C PRO A 309 13.24 16.54 0.55
N LYS A 310 14.22 15.69 0.83
CA LYS A 310 14.34 14.36 0.19
C LYS A 310 13.28 13.39 0.67
N GLU A 311 13.07 13.31 1.98
CA GLU A 311 12.00 12.49 2.56
C GLU A 311 10.62 13.05 2.21
N LYS A 312 10.49 14.38 2.07
CA LYS A 312 9.27 15.03 1.57
C LYS A 312 8.95 14.59 0.14
N GLU A 313 9.93 14.57 -0.77
CA GLU A 313 9.71 14.09 -2.14
C GLU A 313 9.25 12.62 -2.18
N LYS A 314 9.87 11.77 -1.35
CA LYS A 314 9.47 10.37 -1.19
C LYS A 314 8.04 10.25 -0.66
N LEU A 315 7.67 11.04 0.34
CA LEU A 315 6.31 11.07 0.89
C LEU A 315 5.30 11.52 -0.17
N VAL A 316 5.62 12.56 -0.96
CA VAL A 316 4.80 13.01 -2.09
C VAL A 316 4.55 11.86 -3.07
N ARG A 317 5.58 11.09 -3.44
CA ARG A 317 5.44 9.90 -4.29
C ARG A 317 4.58 8.82 -3.64
N GLN A 318 4.71 8.60 -2.33
CA GLN A 318 3.90 7.62 -1.58
C GLN A 318 2.42 8.01 -1.53
N ILE A 319 2.08 9.27 -1.26
CA ILE A 319 0.69 9.76 -1.23
C ILE A 319 0.06 9.65 -2.63
N ARG A 320 0.80 10.03 -3.67
CA ARG A 320 0.33 9.86 -5.05
C ARG A 320 0.05 8.40 -5.37
N ASN A 321 0.98 7.51 -5.06
CA ASN A 321 0.81 6.07 -5.25
C ASN A 321 -0.37 5.52 -4.44
N PHE A 322 -0.63 6.03 -3.23
CA PHE A 322 -1.81 5.66 -2.44
C PHE A 322 -3.11 5.98 -3.20
N SER A 323 -3.26 7.21 -3.70
CA SER A 323 -4.43 7.62 -4.49
C SER A 323 -4.59 6.75 -5.76
N GLU A 324 -3.50 6.47 -6.48
CA GLU A 324 -3.52 5.63 -7.68
C GLU A 324 -3.97 4.19 -7.37
N ILE A 325 -3.51 3.60 -6.26
CA ILE A 325 -3.94 2.26 -5.83
C ILE A 325 -5.42 2.26 -5.42
N LEU A 326 -5.89 3.25 -4.66
CA LEU A 326 -7.31 3.32 -4.28
C LEU A 326 -8.23 3.34 -5.50
N LEU A 327 -7.83 4.06 -6.55
CA LEU A 327 -8.57 4.11 -7.80
C LEU A 327 -8.47 2.81 -8.61
N SER A 328 -7.35 2.09 -8.54
CA SER A 328 -7.20 0.79 -9.23
C SER A 328 -8.02 -0.33 -8.58
N LEU A 329 -8.44 -0.16 -7.33
CA LEU A 329 -9.40 -1.04 -6.64
C LEU A 329 -10.84 -0.83 -7.11
N CYS A 330 -11.12 0.28 -7.81
CA CYS A 330 -12.45 0.63 -8.27
C CYS A 330 -12.66 0.27 -9.74
N PRO A 331 -13.89 -0.07 -10.17
CA PRO A 331 -14.22 -0.14 -11.58
C PRO A 331 -14.14 1.25 -12.23
N SER A 332 -13.90 1.28 -13.54
CA SER A 332 -13.91 2.52 -14.34
C SER A 332 -15.21 3.31 -14.14
N VAL A 333 -15.14 4.64 -14.11
CA VAL A 333 -16.30 5.54 -13.99
C VAL A 333 -17.08 5.74 -15.30
N SER A 334 -16.59 5.17 -16.40
CA SER A 334 -17.25 5.26 -17.71
C SER A 334 -18.58 4.51 -17.72
N ILE A 335 -19.58 5.09 -18.38
CA ILE A 335 -20.90 4.48 -18.60
C ILE A 335 -20.75 3.12 -19.32
N ALA A 336 -19.82 3.00 -20.26
CA ALA A 336 -19.56 1.75 -20.99
C ALA A 336 -19.09 0.60 -20.08
N SER A 337 -18.63 0.90 -18.86
CA SER A 337 -18.17 -0.09 -17.89
C SER A 337 -19.23 -0.44 -16.84
N ASP A 338 -20.44 0.15 -16.88
CA ASP A 338 -21.47 -0.02 -15.85
C ASP A 338 -21.86 -1.50 -15.68
N ALA A 339 -22.07 -2.23 -16.79
CA ALA A 339 -22.43 -3.64 -16.76
C ALA A 339 -21.36 -4.53 -16.09
N ILE A 340 -20.08 -4.19 -16.24
CA ILE A 340 -18.96 -4.92 -15.61
C ILE A 340 -18.82 -4.49 -14.15
N ALA A 341 -18.99 -3.20 -13.86
CA ALA A 341 -18.85 -2.62 -12.53
C ALA A 341 -19.84 -3.22 -11.52
N ILE A 342 -21.05 -3.54 -11.98
CA ILE A 342 -22.12 -4.13 -11.16
C ILE A 342 -21.86 -5.63 -10.89
N GLN A 343 -20.91 -6.27 -11.59
CA GLN A 343 -20.61 -7.69 -11.37
C GLN A 343 -20.00 -7.95 -9.99
N SER A 344 -20.79 -8.58 -9.13
CA SER A 344 -20.53 -8.80 -7.70
C SER A 344 -19.30 -9.67 -7.36
N LYS A 345 -18.66 -10.38 -8.31
CA LYS A 345 -17.58 -11.33 -7.95
C LYS A 345 -16.20 -10.66 -7.86
N VAL A 346 -15.96 -9.63 -8.66
CA VAL A 346 -14.62 -9.06 -8.87
C VAL A 346 -14.53 -7.63 -8.35
N ASN A 347 -15.58 -6.84 -8.56
CA ASN A 347 -15.57 -5.42 -8.22
C ASN A 347 -16.22 -5.18 -6.84
N PRO A 348 -15.75 -4.18 -6.08
CA PRO A 348 -16.49 -3.69 -4.93
C PRO A 348 -17.87 -3.18 -5.36
N SER A 349 -18.83 -3.25 -4.43
CA SER A 349 -20.14 -2.63 -4.63
C SER A 349 -20.05 -1.13 -4.85
N PRO A 350 -21.06 -0.50 -5.52
CA PRO A 350 -21.05 0.93 -5.83
C PRO A 350 -20.76 1.83 -4.64
N GLU A 351 -21.27 1.49 -3.46
CA GLU A 351 -21.13 2.21 -2.20
C GLU A 351 -19.67 2.19 -1.72
N PHE A 352 -19.01 1.03 -1.77
CA PHE A 352 -17.61 0.90 -1.42
C PHE A 352 -16.70 1.54 -2.47
N ALA A 353 -17.02 1.37 -3.76
CA ALA A 353 -16.28 2.01 -4.85
C ALA A 353 -16.30 3.53 -4.72
N PHE A 354 -17.46 4.11 -4.38
CA PHE A 354 -17.59 5.55 -4.16
C PHE A 354 -16.76 6.02 -2.96
N GLN A 355 -16.79 5.30 -1.83
CA GLN A 355 -15.94 5.63 -0.67
C GLN A 355 -14.44 5.54 -0.98
N TYR A 356 -14.00 4.54 -1.74
CA TYR A 356 -12.62 4.43 -2.20
C TYR A 356 -12.23 5.62 -3.08
N GLN A 357 -13.12 6.06 -3.97
CA GLN A 357 -12.91 7.22 -4.83
C GLN A 357 -12.84 8.52 -4.02
N THR A 358 -13.72 8.72 -3.04
CA THR A 358 -13.69 9.86 -2.11
C THR A 358 -12.38 9.88 -1.32
N LEU A 359 -11.96 8.74 -0.76
CA LEU A 359 -10.68 8.62 -0.06
C LEU A 359 -9.48 8.91 -0.98
N ALA A 360 -9.56 8.51 -2.25
CA ALA A 360 -8.52 8.81 -3.23
C ALA A 360 -8.43 10.32 -3.53
N ILE A 361 -9.54 11.05 -3.49
CA ILE A 361 -9.57 12.52 -3.63
C ILE A 361 -8.94 13.16 -2.39
N HIS A 362 -9.21 12.65 -1.18
CA HIS A 362 -8.56 13.14 0.05
C HIS A 362 -7.05 12.94 -0.01
N ALA A 363 -6.60 11.78 -0.49
CA ALA A 363 -5.18 11.53 -0.72
C ALA A 363 -4.57 12.50 -1.74
N ARG A 364 -5.29 12.86 -2.82
CA ARG A 364 -4.81 13.88 -3.77
C ARG A 364 -4.71 15.27 -3.16
N TYR A 365 -5.66 15.64 -2.32
CA TYR A 365 -5.61 16.91 -1.60
C TYR A 365 -4.38 16.95 -0.67
N LEU A 366 -4.15 15.89 0.10
CA LEU A 366 -2.95 15.78 0.93
C LEU A 366 -1.67 15.86 0.07
N TRP A 367 -1.66 15.20 -1.10
CA TRP A 367 -0.55 15.27 -2.04
C TRP A 367 -0.30 16.72 -2.51
N TRP A 368 -1.33 17.51 -2.78
CA TRP A 368 -1.16 18.94 -3.12
C TRP A 368 -0.49 19.72 -2.03
N HIS A 369 -0.99 19.57 -0.81
CA HIS A 369 -0.47 20.27 0.34
C HIS A 369 1.01 19.96 0.56
N VAL A 370 1.38 18.68 0.54
CA VAL A 370 2.78 18.27 0.75
C VAL A 370 3.66 18.65 -0.45
N ALA A 371 3.18 18.53 -1.69
CA ALA A 371 3.96 18.88 -2.87
C ALA A 371 4.11 20.40 -3.09
N GLY A 372 3.37 21.23 -2.35
CA GLY A 372 3.26 22.67 -2.63
C GLY A 372 2.60 22.96 -3.98
N HIS A 373 1.74 22.06 -4.45
CA HIS A 373 1.10 22.16 -5.75
C HIS A 373 0.00 23.23 -5.73
N LYS A 374 0.02 24.13 -6.72
CA LYS A 374 -1.04 25.13 -6.94
C LYS A 374 -1.96 24.63 -8.06
N GLY A 375 -2.78 23.63 -7.73
CA GLY A 375 -3.69 22.98 -8.68
C GLY A 375 -5.02 23.70 -8.83
N ASP A 376 -5.75 23.37 -9.89
CA ASP A 376 -7.11 23.85 -10.12
C ASP A 376 -8.09 22.92 -9.42
N ALA A 377 -8.58 23.33 -8.25
CA ALA A 377 -9.46 22.49 -7.44
C ALA A 377 -10.76 22.11 -8.15
N SER A 378 -11.26 22.98 -9.04
CA SER A 378 -12.43 22.68 -9.84
C SER A 378 -12.19 21.41 -10.66
N LYS A 379 -11.09 21.34 -11.40
CA LYS A 379 -10.80 20.22 -12.30
C LYS A 379 -10.27 18.98 -11.58
N ASP A 380 -9.34 19.17 -10.67
CA ASP A 380 -8.55 18.06 -10.14
C ASP A 380 -9.23 17.35 -8.96
N LEU A 381 -10.07 18.07 -8.21
CA LEU A 381 -10.78 17.57 -7.04
C LEU A 381 -12.30 17.48 -7.29
N PHE A 382 -12.97 18.61 -7.44
CA PHE A 382 -14.44 18.68 -7.46
C PHE A 382 -15.05 18.07 -8.73
N GLN A 383 -14.44 18.22 -9.90
CA GLN A 383 -14.91 17.59 -11.12
C GLN A 383 -14.70 16.08 -11.08
N THR A 384 -13.61 15.62 -10.46
CA THR A 384 -13.42 14.19 -10.19
C THR A 384 -14.52 13.69 -9.26
N PHE A 385 -14.79 14.41 -8.16
CA PHE A 385 -15.86 14.07 -7.22
C PHE A 385 -17.22 14.00 -7.90
N LEU A 386 -17.61 15.03 -8.66
CA LEU A 386 -18.87 15.06 -9.40
C LEU A 386 -19.03 13.87 -10.33
N ARG A 387 -17.95 13.48 -11.04
CA ARG A 387 -17.97 12.29 -11.92
C ARG A 387 -18.13 11.00 -11.13
N CYS A 388 -17.47 10.88 -9.98
CA CYS A 388 -17.59 9.74 -9.07
C CYS A 388 -19.00 9.65 -8.50
N LEU A 389 -19.55 10.75 -7.98
CA LEU A 389 -20.91 10.84 -7.44
C LEU A 389 -21.97 10.54 -8.52
N SER A 390 -21.81 11.08 -9.73
CA SER A 390 -22.70 10.77 -10.86
C SER A 390 -22.66 9.29 -11.22
N THR A 391 -21.48 8.67 -11.16
CA THR A 391 -21.33 7.24 -11.43
C THR A 391 -21.95 6.39 -10.31
N PHE A 392 -21.76 6.79 -9.06
CA PHE A 392 -22.38 6.18 -7.90
C PHE A 392 -23.91 6.22 -8.02
N ALA A 393 -24.50 7.40 -8.23
CA ALA A 393 -25.94 7.57 -8.38
C ALA A 393 -26.53 6.69 -9.49
N ARG A 394 -25.82 6.52 -10.63
CA ARG A 394 -26.26 5.64 -11.72
C ARG A 394 -26.19 4.15 -11.38
N ARG A 395 -25.20 3.72 -10.58
CA ARG A 395 -24.91 2.30 -10.33
C ARG A 395 -25.48 1.79 -9.01
N ASN A 396 -25.81 2.68 -8.09
CA ASN A 396 -26.26 2.36 -6.75
C ASN A 396 -27.54 1.52 -6.80
N GLN A 397 -27.55 0.44 -6.03
CA GLN A 397 -28.71 -0.46 -5.87
C GLN A 397 -29.20 -0.52 -4.42
N ALA A 398 -28.51 0.14 -3.49
CA ALA A 398 -28.95 0.30 -2.11
C ALA A 398 -30.21 1.19 -2.01
N SER A 399 -30.77 1.26 -0.80
CA SER A 399 -31.95 2.09 -0.56
C SER A 399 -31.65 3.57 -0.87
N PRO A 400 -32.65 4.34 -1.36
CA PRO A 400 -32.46 5.76 -1.65
C PRO A 400 -31.95 6.57 -0.44
N SER A 401 -32.41 6.21 0.77
CA SER A 401 -31.95 6.84 2.02
C SER A 401 -30.46 6.61 2.28
N GLU A 402 -29.97 5.37 2.14
CA GLU A 402 -28.54 5.07 2.33
C GLU A 402 -27.67 5.75 1.28
N ALA A 403 -28.15 5.79 0.02
CA ALA A 403 -27.45 6.46 -1.06
C ALA A 403 -27.29 7.96 -0.82
N PHE A 404 -28.37 8.60 -0.34
CA PHE A 404 -28.36 10.00 0.04
C PHE A 404 -27.43 10.26 1.23
N SER A 405 -27.52 9.45 2.30
CA SER A 405 -26.64 9.58 3.48
C SER A 405 -25.17 9.40 3.14
N LEU A 406 -24.83 8.48 2.24
CA LEU A 406 -23.44 8.30 1.82
C LEU A 406 -22.94 9.47 0.96
N ALA A 407 -23.79 10.00 0.08
CA ALA A 407 -23.47 11.15 -0.76
C ALA A 407 -23.21 12.41 0.08
N ILE A 408 -24.06 12.68 1.08
CA ILE A 408 -23.91 13.83 1.96
C ILE A 408 -22.65 13.72 2.81
N GLN A 409 -22.43 12.57 3.47
CA GLN A 409 -21.24 12.35 4.29
C GLN A 409 -19.94 12.50 3.48
N SER A 410 -19.93 11.99 2.24
CA SER A 410 -18.78 12.12 1.35
C SER A 410 -18.55 13.58 0.92
N TYR A 411 -19.62 14.34 0.68
CA TYR A 411 -19.53 15.76 0.35
C TYR A 411 -19.04 16.59 1.55
N ASP A 412 -19.61 16.39 2.73
CA ASP A 412 -19.23 17.12 3.95
C ASP A 412 -17.74 16.93 4.24
N SER A 413 -17.22 15.71 4.08
CA SER A 413 -15.79 15.43 4.25
C SER A 413 -14.88 16.12 3.22
N LEU A 414 -15.41 16.42 2.03
CA LEU A 414 -14.71 17.20 1.01
C LEU A 414 -14.78 18.71 1.31
N GLU A 415 -15.86 19.17 1.93
CA GLU A 415 -16.03 20.55 2.38
C GLU A 415 -15.09 20.88 3.54
N GLU A 416 -14.94 19.99 4.53
CA GLU A 416 -13.94 20.12 5.60
C GLU A 416 -12.52 20.33 5.03
N ILE A 417 -12.18 19.59 3.97
CA ILE A 417 -10.92 19.72 3.24
C ILE A 417 -10.79 21.10 2.58
N LYS A 418 -11.88 21.61 2.01
CA LYS A 418 -11.92 22.93 1.38
C LYS A 418 -11.65 24.02 2.41
N GLU A 419 -12.23 23.91 3.60
CA GLU A 419 -12.08 24.89 4.69
C GLU A 419 -10.68 24.89 5.31
N MET A 420 -10.02 23.73 5.39
CA MET A 420 -8.65 23.62 5.91
C MET A 420 -7.56 24.18 4.97
N SER A 421 -7.91 24.51 3.72
CA SER A 421 -6.94 24.96 2.72
C SER A 421 -6.74 26.47 2.76
N TYR A 422 -5.49 26.91 2.86
CA TYR A 422 -5.11 28.33 2.66
C TYR A 422 -5.09 28.75 1.18
N THR A 423 -5.44 27.84 0.27
CA THR A 423 -5.41 28.11 -1.18
C THR A 423 -6.78 28.63 -1.61
N SER A 424 -6.81 29.82 -2.24
CA SER A 424 -8.05 30.39 -2.78
C SER A 424 -8.64 29.44 -3.83
N PHE A 425 -9.73 28.77 -3.47
CA PHE A 425 -10.45 27.86 -4.36
C PHE A 425 -11.42 28.58 -5.29
N TYR A 426 -11.54 29.90 -5.18
CA TYR A 426 -12.58 30.64 -5.86
C TYR A 426 -12.27 30.81 -7.36
N SER A 427 -13.09 30.17 -8.18
CA SER A 427 -13.14 30.41 -9.62
C SER A 427 -14.57 30.14 -10.12
N GLU A 428 -14.99 30.84 -11.17
CA GLU A 428 -16.29 30.61 -11.83
C GLU A 428 -16.47 29.15 -12.26
N SER A 429 -15.35 28.51 -12.64
CA SER A 429 -15.34 27.10 -13.03
C SER A 429 -15.68 26.17 -11.86
N LEU A 430 -15.34 26.55 -10.62
CA LEU A 430 -15.67 25.77 -9.43
C LEU A 430 -17.16 25.87 -9.12
N ASP A 431 -17.74 27.07 -9.21
CA ASP A 431 -19.17 27.29 -8.92
C ASP A 431 -20.06 26.46 -9.85
N LEU A 432 -19.68 26.34 -11.13
CA LEU A 432 -20.40 25.49 -12.09
C LEU A 432 -20.34 24.00 -11.68
N VAL A 433 -19.19 23.53 -11.21
CA VAL A 433 -19.02 22.13 -10.76
C VAL A 433 -19.78 21.89 -9.45
N LEU A 434 -19.73 22.82 -8.50
CA LEU A 434 -20.47 22.75 -7.24
C LEU A 434 -21.98 22.76 -7.49
N ALA A 435 -22.49 23.60 -8.40
CA ALA A 435 -23.89 23.57 -8.80
C ALA A 435 -24.31 22.19 -9.35
N GLY A 436 -23.43 21.53 -10.11
CA GLY A 436 -23.63 20.15 -10.57
C GLY A 436 -23.70 19.13 -9.43
N ILE A 437 -22.81 19.25 -8.43
CA ILE A 437 -22.81 18.41 -7.23
C ILE A 437 -24.09 18.61 -6.43
N TYR A 438 -24.48 19.86 -6.16
CA TYR A 438 -25.66 20.21 -5.38
C TYR A 438 -26.95 19.73 -6.05
N LYS A 439 -27.04 19.85 -7.38
CA LYS A 439 -28.16 19.30 -8.15
C LYS A 439 -28.27 17.79 -8.00
N LEU A 440 -27.15 17.07 -8.00
CA LEU A 440 -27.15 15.62 -7.86
C LEU A 440 -27.50 15.18 -6.43
N ILE A 441 -26.98 15.86 -5.41
CA ILE A 441 -27.35 15.64 -4.00
C ILE A 441 -28.85 15.93 -3.79
N SER A 442 -29.37 17.01 -4.38
CA SER A 442 -30.80 17.35 -4.34
C SER A 442 -31.66 16.24 -4.97
N SER A 443 -31.23 15.67 -6.10
CA SER A 443 -31.93 14.53 -6.72
C SER A 443 -31.95 13.31 -5.79
N LEU A 444 -30.81 12.96 -5.19
CA LEU A 444 -30.73 11.84 -4.26
C LEU A 444 -31.59 12.07 -3.00
N ALA A 445 -31.61 13.29 -2.47
CA ALA A 445 -32.46 13.68 -1.34
C ALA A 445 -33.95 13.52 -1.68
N LYS A 446 -34.35 13.93 -2.88
CA LYS A 446 -35.71 13.77 -3.38
C LYS A 446 -36.09 12.30 -3.49
N ASP A 447 -35.20 11.47 -4.06
CA ASP A 447 -35.41 10.03 -4.19
C ASP A 447 -35.50 9.33 -2.81
N ALA A 448 -34.79 9.87 -1.80
CA ALA A 448 -34.87 9.47 -0.40
C ALA A 448 -36.10 10.03 0.36
N ASN A 449 -36.98 10.78 -0.31
CA ASN A 449 -38.14 11.46 0.29
C ASN A 449 -37.79 12.51 1.36
N HIS A 450 -36.58 13.07 1.32
CA HIS A 450 -36.13 14.18 2.16
C HIS A 450 -36.35 15.51 1.41
N ILE A 451 -37.62 15.89 1.26
CA ILE A 451 -38.03 16.98 0.35
C ILE A 451 -37.46 18.35 0.78
N ASP A 452 -37.47 18.67 2.07
CA ASP A 452 -36.95 19.95 2.57
C ASP A 452 -35.45 20.09 2.27
N THR A 453 -34.68 19.03 2.53
CA THR A 453 -33.25 18.98 2.20
C THR A 453 -33.03 19.05 0.69
N ALA A 454 -33.86 18.38 -0.11
CA ALA A 454 -33.77 18.47 -1.57
C ALA A 454 -33.96 19.90 -2.08
N ILE A 455 -34.91 20.65 -1.50
CA ILE A 455 -35.16 22.06 -1.81
C ILE A 455 -33.95 22.92 -1.40
N GLU A 456 -33.39 22.69 -0.21
CA GLU A 456 -32.21 23.42 0.25
C GLU A 456 -31.02 23.28 -0.71
N TRP A 457 -30.68 22.05 -1.12
CA TRP A 457 -29.60 21.81 -2.06
C TRP A 457 -29.88 22.36 -3.45
N ALA A 458 -31.15 22.30 -3.91
CA ALA A 458 -31.56 22.91 -5.17
C ALA A 458 -31.39 24.44 -5.14
N ASN A 459 -31.74 25.08 -4.02
CA ASN A 459 -31.56 26.52 -3.83
C ASN A 459 -30.08 26.92 -3.81
N LYS A 460 -29.21 26.15 -3.14
CA LYS A 460 -27.75 26.36 -3.19
C LYS A 460 -27.24 26.31 -4.64
N ALA A 461 -27.69 25.32 -5.43
CA ALA A 461 -27.31 25.21 -6.84
C ALA A 461 -27.80 26.41 -7.67
N TYR A 462 -29.04 26.84 -7.45
CA TYR A 462 -29.64 27.98 -8.14
C TYR A 462 -28.91 29.29 -7.84
N GLN A 463 -28.55 29.54 -6.59
CA GLN A 463 -27.82 30.75 -6.17
C GLN A 463 -26.46 30.85 -6.88
N LEU A 464 -25.69 29.77 -6.95
CA LEU A 464 -24.41 29.73 -7.67
C LEU A 464 -24.59 30.03 -9.17
N LEU A 465 -25.58 29.41 -9.81
CA LEU A 465 -25.85 29.64 -11.24
C LEU A 465 -26.34 31.06 -11.53
N LYS A 466 -27.13 31.65 -10.62
CA LYS A 466 -27.59 33.03 -10.73
C LYS A 466 -26.43 34.02 -10.66
N HIS A 467 -25.51 33.84 -9.72
CA HIS A 467 -24.31 34.67 -9.59
C HIS A 467 -23.45 34.63 -10.86
N LEU A 468 -23.21 33.44 -11.41
CA LEU A 468 -22.47 33.27 -12.68
C LEU A 468 -23.14 33.99 -13.86
N HIS A 469 -24.47 33.97 -13.92
CA HIS A 469 -25.22 34.65 -14.97
C HIS A 469 -25.13 36.18 -14.85
N GLU A 470 -25.21 36.71 -13.63
CA GLU A 470 -25.07 38.15 -13.36
C GLU A 470 -23.65 38.65 -13.66
N ASP A 471 -22.61 37.91 -13.25
CA ASP A 471 -21.21 38.22 -13.58
C ASP A 471 -20.93 38.24 -15.08
N PHE A 472 -21.49 37.27 -15.82
CA PHE A 472 -21.36 37.23 -17.28
C PHE A 472 -21.99 38.47 -17.93
N ARG A 473 -23.18 38.89 -17.47
CA ARG A 473 -23.85 40.10 -17.96
C ARG A 473 -23.04 41.36 -17.65
N ILE A 474 -22.46 41.48 -16.46
CA ILE A 474 -21.61 42.61 -16.07
C ILE A 474 -20.35 42.67 -16.93
N LYS A 475 -19.67 41.55 -17.16
CA LYS A 475 -18.47 41.46 -18.03
C LYS A 475 -18.79 41.81 -19.49
N GLN A 476 -19.97 41.42 -19.97
CA GLN A 476 -20.40 41.76 -21.32
C GLN A 476 -20.63 43.28 -21.47
N ILE A 477 -21.29 43.91 -20.50
CA ILE A 477 -21.52 45.36 -20.48
C ILE A 477 -20.21 46.14 -20.37
N SER A 478 -19.26 45.71 -19.52
CA SER A 478 -17.96 46.38 -19.39
C SER A 478 -17.09 46.24 -20.64
N SER A 479 -17.12 45.08 -21.32
CA SER A 479 -16.40 44.88 -22.59
C SER A 479 -16.93 45.74 -23.74
N ILE A 480 -18.22 46.09 -23.71
CA ILE A 480 -18.85 46.99 -24.68
C ILE A 480 -18.44 48.44 -24.37
N SER A 481 -18.37 48.82 -23.10
CA SER A 481 -17.96 50.17 -22.66
C SER A 481 -16.48 50.48 -22.84
N SER A 482 -15.60 49.48 -22.96
CA SER A 482 -14.15 49.67 -23.15
C SER A 482 -13.71 49.68 -24.61
N ASN A 483 -14.62 49.41 -25.56
CA ASN A 483 -14.39 49.44 -27.00
C ASN A 483 -15.04 50.68 -27.68
N VAL A 484 -15.59 51.59 -26.87
CA VAL A 484 -16.04 52.94 -27.24
C VAL A 484 -15.07 53.92 -26.60
#